data_AF-X6LSP4-F1
#
_entry.id   AF-X6LSP4-F1
#
_cell.length_a   1.000
_cell.length_b   1.000
_cell.length_c   1.000
_cell.angle_alpha   90.00
_cell.angle_beta   90.00
_cell.angle_gamma   90.00
#
_symmetry.space_group_name_H-M   'P 1'
#
loop_
_entity.id
_entity.type
_entity.pdbx_description
1 polymer ?
#
loop_
_entity_poly.entity_id
_entity_poly.type
_entity_poly.pdbx_seq_one_letter_code
_entity_poly.pdbx_strand_id
1 'polypeptide(L)'
;MVLKRSIEKEMNKLGYKGYHLQRELPRGSSEMELESKAQSQSDSIFYKSDRIEVIEKEEIRINEQAKDKMFESALGPLKSEFRASLVSHFDALIALHCRLKHKWDFVAATTHLYWDPRFPEVKAAQAFLLSHSLFHVITYKWNLDSGSIPLVVGLDANSLPFKDQQDKYHPILPKGVCFFII
;
A
#
# COMPACT_ATOMS: atom_id res chain seq x y z
N MET A 1 12.58 -14.07 10.74
CA MET A 1 11.57 -15.15 10.55
C MET A 1 10.87 -15.60 11.85
N VAL A 2 11.49 -15.47 13.04
CA VAL A 2 10.89 -15.91 14.32
C VAL A 2 9.69 -15.05 14.80
N LEU A 3 9.73 -13.73 14.60
CA LEU A 3 8.66 -12.80 15.00
C LEU A 3 7.33 -12.99 14.24
N LYS A 4 7.40 -13.33 12.95
CA LYS A 4 6.24 -13.47 12.04
C LYS A 4 5.31 -14.59 12.48
N ARG A 5 5.89 -15.76 12.76
CA ARG A 5 5.16 -16.91 13.31
C ARG A 5 4.64 -16.64 14.73
N SER A 6 5.22 -15.69 15.46
CA SER A 6 4.75 -15.34 16.80
C SER A 6 3.47 -14.52 16.74
N ILE A 7 3.42 -13.44 15.94
CA ILE A 7 2.22 -12.58 15.89
C ILE A 7 1.02 -13.35 15.34
N GLU A 8 1.18 -14.05 14.22
CA GLU A 8 0.08 -14.83 13.65
C GLU A 8 -0.45 -15.90 14.62
N LYS A 9 0.46 -16.61 15.32
CA LYS A 9 0.08 -17.60 16.33
C LYS A 9 -0.68 -16.97 17.49
N GLU A 10 -0.25 -15.83 18.00
CA GLU A 10 -0.97 -15.13 19.07
C GLU A 10 -2.33 -14.61 18.60
N MET A 11 -2.40 -14.03 17.39
CA MET A 11 -3.65 -13.56 16.79
C MET A 11 -4.64 -14.72 16.58
N ASN A 12 -4.16 -15.88 16.13
CA ASN A 12 -4.98 -17.08 15.97
C ASN A 12 -5.54 -17.59 17.30
N LYS A 13 -4.76 -17.58 18.39
CA LYS A 13 -5.26 -17.90 19.74
C LYS A 13 -6.38 -16.96 20.18
N LEU A 14 -6.33 -15.70 19.74
CA LEU A 14 -7.35 -14.69 19.98
C LEU A 14 -8.52 -14.77 18.99
N GLY A 15 -8.60 -15.78 18.13
CA GLY A 15 -9.70 -15.99 17.17
C GLY A 15 -9.63 -15.12 15.90
N TYR A 16 -8.49 -14.45 15.66
CA TYR A 16 -8.25 -13.77 14.40
C TYR A 16 -7.76 -14.75 13.33
N LYS A 17 -8.00 -14.41 12.07
CA LYS A 17 -7.28 -14.94 10.91
C LYS A 17 -6.50 -13.80 10.27
N GLY A 18 -5.41 -14.11 9.59
CA GLY A 18 -4.54 -13.11 8.96
C GLY A 18 -4.23 -13.44 7.51
N TYR A 19 -4.11 -12.40 6.69
CA TYR A 19 -3.42 -12.46 5.41
C TYR A 19 -2.12 -11.67 5.48
N HIS A 20 -1.11 -12.18 4.80
CA HIS A 20 0.24 -11.69 4.92
C HIS A 20 0.88 -11.57 3.54
N LEU A 21 1.38 -10.39 3.21
CA LEU A 21 2.10 -10.14 1.96
C LEU A 21 3.52 -9.69 2.25
N GLN A 22 4.49 -10.50 1.83
CA GLN A 22 5.88 -10.12 1.91
C GLN A 22 6.27 -9.25 0.71
N ARG A 23 7.01 -8.17 0.97
CA ARG A 23 7.63 -7.34 -0.06
C ARG A 23 8.97 -7.96 -0.45
N GLU A 24 9.19 -8.05 -1.76
CA GLU A 24 10.51 -8.40 -2.30
C GLU A 24 11.28 -7.10 -2.46
N LEU A 25 12.28 -6.88 -1.61
CA LEU A 25 13.22 -5.79 -1.81
C LEU A 25 14.21 -6.22 -2.91
N PRO A 26 14.52 -5.36 -3.89
CA PRO A 26 15.51 -5.67 -4.91
C PRO A 26 16.86 -5.87 -4.22
N ARG A 27 17.55 -6.97 -4.51
CA ARG A 27 18.91 -7.24 -4.00
C ARG A 27 19.87 -6.30 -4.74
N GLY A 28 20.59 -5.40 -4.05
CA GLY A 28 21.31 -4.31 -4.70
C GLY A 28 22.56 -3.76 -3.99
N SER A 29 23.63 -4.55 -3.96
CA SER A 29 25.06 -4.18 -3.98
C SER A 29 25.56 -3.07 -3.05
N SER A 30 25.54 -3.27 -1.74
CA SER A 30 26.63 -2.73 -0.89
C SER A 30 27.05 -3.76 0.14
N GLU A 31 28.33 -3.79 0.51
CA GLU A 31 28.84 -4.68 1.58
C GLU A 31 28.14 -4.43 2.93
N MET A 32 27.43 -3.29 3.07
CA MET A 32 26.53 -2.97 4.19
C MET A 32 25.21 -3.75 4.17
N GLU A 33 24.82 -4.35 3.04
CA GLU A 33 23.61 -5.18 2.91
C GLU A 33 23.80 -6.62 3.43
N LEU A 34 25.04 -7.10 3.57
CA LEU A 34 25.34 -8.46 4.05
C LEU A 34 25.03 -8.65 5.54
N GLU A 35 25.05 -7.58 6.34
CA GLU A 35 24.57 -7.60 7.73
C GLU A 35 23.04 -7.46 7.83
N SER A 36 22.39 -6.94 6.79
CA SER A 36 20.94 -6.96 6.65
C SER A 36 20.49 -8.36 6.21
N LYS A 37 20.53 -9.32 7.14
CA LYS A 37 19.71 -10.53 7.04
C LYS A 37 18.23 -10.10 6.97
N ALA A 38 17.76 -9.85 5.75
CA ALA A 38 16.38 -9.82 5.33
C ALA A 38 15.43 -9.18 6.36
N GLN A 39 15.49 -7.87 6.54
CA GLN A 39 14.31 -7.13 7.01
C GLN A 39 13.28 -7.23 5.87
N SER A 40 12.58 -8.35 5.81
CA SER A 40 11.44 -8.49 4.93
C SER A 40 10.36 -7.55 5.45
N GLN A 41 10.20 -6.43 4.75
CA GLN A 41 9.02 -5.60 4.93
C GLN A 41 7.81 -6.39 4.49
N SER A 42 6.69 -6.14 5.16
CA SER A 42 5.49 -6.89 4.90
C SER A 42 4.27 -6.19 5.42
N ASP A 43 3.18 -6.39 4.70
CA ASP A 43 1.86 -5.91 5.07
C ASP A 43 1.04 -7.08 5.60
N SER A 44 0.15 -6.81 6.55
CA SER A 44 -0.73 -7.83 7.11
C SER A 44 -2.07 -7.25 7.49
N ILE A 45 -3.12 -8.02 7.25
CA ILE A 45 -4.47 -7.69 7.65
C ILE A 45 -5.02 -8.85 8.48
N PHE A 46 -5.50 -8.54 9.69
CA PHE A 46 -6.10 -9.50 10.61
C PHE A 46 -7.57 -9.18 10.83
N TYR A 47 -8.40 -10.22 10.89
CA TYR A 47 -9.84 -10.08 11.07
C TYR A 47 -10.38 -11.15 12.03
N LYS A 48 -11.40 -10.79 12.80
CA LYS A 48 -12.10 -11.70 13.73
C LYS A 48 -12.93 -12.70 12.94
N SER A 49 -12.49 -13.96 12.90
CA SER A 49 -13.12 -15.01 12.07
C SER A 49 -14.52 -15.42 12.53
N ASP A 50 -14.86 -15.13 13.79
CA ASP A 50 -16.20 -15.28 14.33
C ASP A 50 -17.17 -14.19 13.86
N ARG A 51 -16.67 -13.04 13.37
CA ARG A 51 -17.45 -11.87 12.95
C ARG A 51 -17.42 -11.61 11.45
N ILE A 52 -16.27 -11.84 10.82
CA ILE A 52 -15.98 -11.48 9.43
C ILE A 52 -15.69 -12.74 8.63
N GLU A 53 -16.42 -12.89 7.53
CA GLU A 53 -16.13 -13.81 6.45
C GLU A 53 -15.36 -13.07 5.36
N VAL A 54 -14.34 -13.70 4.78
CA VAL A 54 -13.61 -13.17 3.62
C VAL A 54 -14.06 -13.95 2.41
N ILE A 55 -14.65 -13.25 1.44
CA ILE A 55 -15.25 -13.82 0.23
C ILE A 55 -14.19 -13.89 -0.87
N GLU A 56 -13.53 -12.77 -1.15
CA GLU A 56 -12.45 -12.66 -2.14
C GLU A 56 -11.25 -11.91 -1.57
N LYS A 57 -10.07 -12.13 -2.17
CA LYS A 57 -8.82 -11.50 -1.77
C LYS A 57 -7.97 -11.17 -2.99
N GLU A 58 -7.25 -10.07 -2.92
CA GLU A 58 -6.31 -9.63 -3.94
C GLU A 58 -5.00 -9.14 -3.33
N GLU A 59 -3.90 -9.48 -4.01
CA GLU A 59 -2.56 -9.00 -3.72
C GLU A 59 -2.10 -8.19 -4.93
N ILE A 60 -1.93 -6.89 -4.76
CA ILE A 60 -1.63 -5.96 -5.85
C ILE A 60 -0.23 -5.40 -5.63
N ARG A 61 0.63 -5.52 -6.63
CA ARG A 61 1.98 -4.94 -6.64
C ARG A 61 1.93 -3.60 -7.36
N ILE A 62 2.06 -2.50 -6.62
CA ILE A 62 1.89 -1.12 -7.16
C ILE A 62 2.97 -0.82 -8.20
N ASN A 63 4.19 -1.29 -7.96
CA ASN A 63 5.31 -1.15 -8.88
C ASN A 63 5.08 -1.88 -10.22
N GLU A 64 4.28 -2.95 -10.25
CA GLU A 64 3.89 -3.62 -11.49
C GLU A 64 2.81 -2.84 -12.24
N GLN A 65 1.84 -2.28 -11.52
CA GLN A 65 0.84 -1.36 -12.10
C GLN A 65 1.50 -0.13 -12.74
N ALA A 66 2.62 0.31 -12.15
CA ALA A 66 3.40 1.42 -12.69
C ALA A 66 4.02 1.13 -14.08
N LYS A 67 4.05 -0.12 -14.54
CA LYS A 67 4.55 -0.47 -15.88
C LYS A 67 3.47 -0.40 -16.96
N ASP A 68 2.21 -0.19 -16.58
CA ASP A 68 1.11 -0.14 -17.54
C ASP A 68 1.10 1.19 -18.32
N LYS A 69 1.00 1.07 -19.65
CA LYS A 69 0.89 2.18 -20.60
C LYS A 69 -0.40 2.97 -20.43
N MET A 70 -1.47 2.37 -19.85
CA MET A 70 -2.73 3.07 -19.64
C MET A 70 -2.58 4.32 -18.76
N PHE A 71 -1.54 4.36 -17.93
CA PHE A 71 -1.24 5.48 -17.04
C PHE A 71 -0.22 6.48 -17.59
N GLU A 72 0.17 6.37 -18.86
CA GLU A 72 1.18 7.25 -19.48
C GLU A 72 0.77 8.73 -19.45
N SER A 73 -0.53 9.02 -19.57
CA SER A 73 -1.06 10.39 -19.47
C SER A 73 -0.92 11.00 -18.07
N ALA A 74 -1.03 10.18 -17.02
CA ALA A 74 -0.99 10.63 -15.62
C ALA A 74 0.43 10.59 -15.03
N LEU A 75 1.22 9.58 -15.40
CA LEU A 75 2.51 9.26 -14.79
C LEU A 75 3.69 9.46 -15.74
N GLY A 76 3.43 9.95 -16.96
CA GLY A 76 4.43 10.19 -17.99
C GLY A 76 4.91 8.93 -18.73
N PRO A 77 5.81 9.10 -19.71
CA PRO A 77 6.33 8.00 -20.53
C PRO A 77 6.99 6.93 -19.68
N LEU A 78 6.85 5.65 -20.10
CA LEU A 78 7.46 4.50 -19.41
C LEU A 78 8.99 4.62 -19.25
N LYS A 79 9.66 5.34 -20.15
CA LYS A 79 11.11 5.55 -20.12
C LYS A 79 11.55 6.76 -19.29
N SER A 80 10.62 7.48 -18.66
CA SER A 80 10.97 8.64 -17.83
C SER A 80 11.67 8.21 -16.54
N GLU A 81 12.53 9.09 -16.02
CA GLU A 81 13.22 8.86 -14.73
C GLU A 81 12.23 8.69 -13.58
N PHE A 82 11.13 9.47 -13.59
CA PHE A 82 10.07 9.33 -12.62
C PHE A 82 9.42 7.95 -12.65
N ARG A 83 9.13 7.41 -13.85
CA ARG A 83 8.61 6.04 -13.98
C ARG A 83 9.60 4.98 -13.52
N ALA A 84 10.86 5.11 -13.90
CA ALA A 84 11.90 4.21 -13.43
C ALA A 84 12.00 4.23 -11.90
N SER A 85 11.94 5.42 -11.29
CA SER A 85 11.88 5.59 -9.83
C SER A 85 10.67 4.87 -9.24
N LEU A 86 9.46 5.14 -9.71
CA LEU A 86 8.24 4.51 -9.18
C LEU A 86 8.23 2.98 -9.31
N VAL A 87 8.77 2.43 -10.40
CA VAL A 87 8.90 0.98 -10.61
C VAL A 87 9.95 0.35 -9.68
N SER A 88 10.98 1.10 -9.30
CA SER A 88 12.03 0.63 -8.39
C SER A 88 11.63 0.64 -6.91
N HIS A 89 10.53 1.30 -6.56
CA HIS A 89 10.00 1.37 -5.20
C HIS A 89 8.87 0.35 -5.00
N PHE A 90 9.18 -0.76 -4.33
CA PHE A 90 8.33 -1.93 -4.21
C PHE A 90 7.31 -1.77 -3.08
N ASP A 91 6.07 -1.46 -3.47
CA ASP A 91 4.94 -1.41 -2.57
C ASP A 91 3.81 -2.33 -3.01
N ALA A 92 3.07 -2.81 -2.02
CA ALA A 92 2.02 -3.79 -2.23
C ALA A 92 0.77 -3.46 -1.43
N LEU A 93 -0.37 -3.87 -1.97
CA LEU A 93 -1.69 -3.69 -1.41
C LEU A 93 -2.31 -5.07 -1.19
N ILE A 94 -2.82 -5.32 0.01
CA ILE A 94 -3.74 -6.43 0.27
C ILE A 94 -5.15 -5.85 0.27
N ALA A 95 -6.05 -6.39 -0.55
CA ALA A 95 -7.46 -6.04 -0.54
C ALA A 95 -8.30 -7.29 -0.25
N LEU A 96 -9.28 -7.17 0.63
CA LEU A 96 -10.22 -8.23 1.00
C LEU A 96 -11.64 -7.76 0.74
N HIS A 97 -12.42 -8.54 0.01
CA HIS A 97 -13.88 -8.44 0.02
C HIS A 97 -14.39 -9.25 1.21
N CYS A 98 -15.04 -8.57 2.14
CA CYS A 98 -15.48 -9.12 3.40
C CYS A 98 -17.00 -9.05 3.53
N ARG A 99 -17.56 -9.99 4.28
CA ARG A 99 -18.94 -9.97 4.75
C ARG A 99 -18.95 -10.03 6.27
N LEU A 100 -19.59 -9.05 6.89
CA LEU A 100 -19.92 -9.16 8.30
C LEU A 100 -21.05 -10.19 8.40
N LYS A 101 -20.82 -11.33 9.07
CA LYS A 101 -21.49 -12.65 8.86
C LYS A 101 -22.95 -12.68 8.38
N HIS A 102 -23.81 -11.71 8.69
CA HIS A 102 -25.18 -11.63 8.17
C HIS A 102 -25.71 -10.20 7.95
N LYS A 103 -24.87 -9.20 7.67
CA LYS A 103 -25.32 -7.80 7.61
C LYS A 103 -25.05 -7.09 6.29
N TRP A 104 -23.78 -6.87 5.98
CA TRP A 104 -23.37 -6.10 4.80
C TRP A 104 -21.95 -6.48 4.39
N ASP A 105 -21.69 -6.29 3.11
CA ASP A 105 -20.38 -6.49 2.50
C ASP A 105 -19.58 -5.20 2.59
N PHE A 106 -18.27 -5.34 2.70
CA PHE A 106 -17.33 -4.22 2.73
C PHE A 106 -15.98 -4.66 2.18
N VAL A 107 -15.15 -3.68 1.84
CA VAL A 107 -13.78 -3.92 1.40
C VAL A 107 -12.84 -3.43 2.48
N ALA A 108 -11.91 -4.29 2.87
CA ALA A 108 -10.80 -3.93 3.74
C ALA A 108 -9.49 -3.98 2.95
N ALA A 109 -8.72 -2.91 3.00
CA ALA A 109 -7.48 -2.78 2.28
C ALA A 109 -6.36 -2.37 3.23
N THR A 110 -5.13 -2.83 2.98
CA THR A 110 -3.96 -2.32 3.68
C THR A 110 -2.76 -2.19 2.76
N THR A 111 -2.01 -1.10 2.95
CA THR A 111 -0.73 -0.87 2.28
C THR A 111 0.13 0.05 3.16
N HIS A 112 1.37 0.27 2.73
CA HIS A 112 2.28 1.23 3.31
C HIS A 112 3.09 1.82 2.16
N LEU A 113 3.06 3.14 2.00
CA LEU A 113 3.67 3.86 0.88
C LEU A 113 5.17 4.04 1.11
N TYR A 114 5.88 4.47 0.07
CA TYR A 114 7.30 4.74 0.15
C TYR A 114 7.62 5.74 1.27
N TRP A 115 8.74 5.53 1.96
CA TRP A 115 9.02 6.24 3.21
C TRP A 115 9.83 7.52 3.04
N ASP A 116 10.68 7.61 1.99
CA ASP A 116 11.66 8.68 1.89
C ASP A 116 10.96 10.04 1.68
N PRO A 117 11.15 11.01 2.59
CA PRO A 117 10.50 12.32 2.51
C PRO A 117 10.95 13.14 1.30
N ARG A 118 12.02 12.76 0.59
CA ARG A 118 12.52 13.46 -0.62
C ARG A 118 11.74 13.12 -1.88
N PHE A 119 10.86 12.11 -1.85
CA PHE A 119 10.11 11.62 -3.01
C PHE A 119 8.59 11.71 -2.82
N PRO A 120 8.03 12.89 -2.49
CA PRO A 120 6.57 13.04 -2.35
C PRO A 120 5.81 12.70 -3.64
N GLU A 121 6.41 12.92 -4.81
CA GLU A 121 5.82 12.58 -6.10
C GLU A 121 5.66 11.05 -6.30
N VAL A 122 6.58 10.26 -5.76
CA VAL A 122 6.49 8.79 -5.79
C VAL A 122 5.30 8.34 -4.95
N LYS A 123 5.19 8.84 -3.72
CA LYS A 123 4.10 8.46 -2.81
C LYS A 123 2.73 8.92 -3.33
N ALA A 124 2.64 10.13 -3.90
CA ALA A 124 1.44 10.63 -4.56
C ALA A 124 1.01 9.72 -5.73
N ALA A 125 1.95 9.28 -6.57
CA ALA A 125 1.64 8.36 -7.65
C ALA A 125 1.28 6.95 -7.15
N GLN A 126 1.88 6.48 -6.07
CA GLN A 126 1.49 5.23 -5.43
C GLN A 126 0.06 5.31 -4.88
N ALA A 127 -0.32 6.43 -4.26
CA ALA A 127 -1.69 6.68 -3.81
C ALA A 127 -2.68 6.72 -4.99
N PHE A 128 -2.31 7.35 -6.11
CA PHE A 128 -3.12 7.33 -7.33
C PHE A 128 -3.33 5.89 -7.86
N LEU A 129 -2.24 5.12 -7.98
CA LEU A 129 -2.28 3.73 -8.44
C LEU A 129 -3.09 2.85 -7.47
N LEU A 130 -2.95 3.05 -6.16
CA LEU A 130 -3.74 2.39 -5.12
C LEU A 130 -5.23 2.60 -5.35
N SER A 131 -5.66 3.86 -5.50
CA SER A 131 -7.07 4.20 -5.73
C SER A 131 -7.60 3.56 -7.01
N HIS A 132 -6.83 3.61 -8.10
CA HIS A 132 -7.21 3.00 -9.37
C HIS A 132 -7.30 1.48 -9.26
N SER A 133 -6.32 0.83 -8.62
CA SER A 133 -6.31 -0.62 -8.42
C SER A 133 -7.47 -1.10 -7.56
N LEU A 134 -7.81 -0.38 -6.48
CA LEU A 134 -8.97 -0.68 -5.65
C LEU A 134 -10.26 -0.53 -6.47
N PHE A 135 -10.44 0.57 -7.19
CA PHE A 135 -11.61 0.76 -8.05
C PHE A 135 -11.75 -0.39 -9.07
N HIS A 136 -10.65 -0.77 -9.73
CA HIS A 136 -10.66 -1.82 -10.73
C HIS A 136 -11.02 -3.19 -10.12
N VAL A 137 -10.40 -3.55 -9.00
CA VAL A 137 -10.69 -4.81 -8.31
C VAL A 137 -12.14 -4.85 -7.84
N ILE A 138 -12.62 -3.80 -7.19
CA ILE A 138 -13.99 -3.74 -6.65
C ILE A 138 -15.01 -3.83 -7.80
N THR A 139 -14.85 -3.01 -8.83
CA THR A 139 -15.86 -2.86 -9.89
C THR A 139 -15.82 -3.98 -10.91
N TYR A 140 -14.63 -4.32 -11.42
CA TYR A 140 -14.52 -5.21 -12.59
C TYR A 140 -14.16 -6.64 -12.21
N LYS A 141 -13.43 -6.86 -11.11
CA LYS A 141 -13.01 -8.19 -10.70
C LYS A 141 -14.03 -8.86 -9.77
N TRP A 142 -14.43 -8.15 -8.71
CA TRP A 142 -15.40 -8.65 -7.72
C TRP A 142 -16.85 -8.30 -8.08
N ASN A 143 -17.05 -7.50 -9.15
CA ASN A 143 -18.37 -7.09 -9.63
C ASN A 143 -19.24 -6.45 -8.53
N LEU A 144 -18.62 -5.62 -7.69
CA LEU A 144 -19.26 -4.87 -6.62
C LEU A 144 -19.50 -3.44 -7.07
N ASP A 145 -20.56 -2.82 -6.55
CA ASP A 145 -20.81 -1.39 -6.78
C ASP A 145 -19.86 -0.54 -5.94
N SER A 146 -18.81 -0.03 -6.58
CA SER A 146 -17.80 0.84 -5.96
C SER A 146 -18.36 2.17 -5.45
N GLY A 147 -19.56 2.58 -5.89
CA GLY A 147 -20.25 3.76 -5.37
C GLY A 147 -20.97 3.55 -4.04
N SER A 148 -21.26 2.29 -3.66
CA SER A 148 -22.05 1.98 -2.47
C SER A 148 -21.35 1.08 -1.47
N ILE A 149 -20.37 0.27 -1.88
CA ILE A 149 -19.66 -0.62 -0.96
C ILE A 149 -18.74 0.16 -0.02
N PRO A 150 -18.85 -0.02 1.31
CA PRO A 150 -17.92 0.62 2.25
C PRO A 150 -16.50 0.12 2.04
N LEU A 151 -15.55 1.05 1.97
CA LEU A 151 -14.12 0.78 1.86
C LEU A 151 -13.40 1.28 3.11
N VAL A 152 -12.67 0.39 3.78
CA VAL A 152 -11.79 0.72 4.91
C VAL A 152 -10.35 0.49 4.48
N VAL A 153 -9.52 1.52 4.56
CA VAL A 153 -8.10 1.43 4.19
C VAL A 153 -7.21 1.68 5.42
N GLY A 154 -6.46 0.66 5.81
CA GLY A 154 -5.32 0.81 6.72
C GLY A 154 -4.10 1.28 5.91
N LEU A 155 -3.72 2.54 6.08
CA LEU A 155 -2.67 3.16 5.27
C LEU A 155 -1.61 3.77 6.18
N ASP A 156 -0.38 3.28 6.08
CA ASP A 156 0.77 4.08 6.47
C ASP A 156 1.25 4.87 5.24
N ALA A 157 0.85 6.13 5.19
CA ALA A 157 1.14 6.99 4.05
C ALA A 157 2.57 7.56 4.07
N ASN A 158 3.30 7.43 5.19
CA ASN A 158 4.57 8.14 5.43
C ASN A 158 4.50 9.65 5.17
N SER A 159 3.36 10.24 5.55
CA SER A 159 2.92 11.51 4.99
C SER A 159 2.10 12.32 5.95
N LEU A 160 2.29 13.63 5.88
CA LEU A 160 1.69 14.58 6.80
C LEU A 160 0.47 15.21 6.13
N PRO A 161 -0.65 15.37 6.87
CA PRO A 161 -1.81 16.07 6.34
C PRO A 161 -1.49 17.53 6.02
N PHE A 162 -0.47 18.09 6.68
CA PHE A 162 -0.05 19.46 6.52
C PHE A 162 1.41 19.62 6.95
N LYS A 163 2.15 20.48 6.23
CA LYS A 163 3.50 20.89 6.60
C LYS A 163 3.63 22.42 6.56
N ASP A 164 3.81 23.03 7.72
CA ASP A 164 4.10 24.45 7.93
C ASP A 164 5.53 24.74 8.37
N GLN A 165 6.28 23.71 8.79
CA GLN A 165 7.66 23.84 9.22
C GLN A 165 8.63 23.33 8.17
N GLN A 166 9.62 24.16 7.85
CA GLN A 166 10.77 23.76 7.05
C GLN A 166 11.56 22.68 7.77
N ASP A 167 12.17 21.78 7.02
CA ASP A 167 13.09 20.77 7.55
C ASP A 167 14.27 20.56 6.61
N LYS A 168 15.17 19.63 6.98
CA LYS A 168 16.35 19.32 6.18
C LYS A 168 16.05 18.77 4.78
N TYR A 169 14.81 18.32 4.53
CA TYR A 169 14.39 17.77 3.24
C TYR A 169 13.66 18.83 2.39
N HIS A 170 12.98 19.78 3.04
CA HIS A 170 12.29 20.91 2.43
C HIS A 170 12.66 22.19 3.18
N PRO A 171 13.85 22.75 2.90
CA PRO A 171 14.35 23.94 3.58
C PRO A 171 13.58 25.21 3.18
N ILE A 172 12.81 25.15 2.10
CA ILE A 172 11.97 26.26 1.63
C ILE A 172 10.57 25.71 1.39
N LEU A 173 9.61 26.17 2.18
CA LEU A 173 8.19 25.92 1.95
C LEU A 173 7.60 27.05 1.08
N PRO A 174 6.84 26.74 0.03
CA PRO A 174 6.18 27.76 -0.77
C PRO A 174 5.17 28.55 0.07
N LYS A 175 5.21 29.89 -0.05
CA LYS A 175 4.37 30.79 0.74
C LYS A 175 2.92 30.71 0.29
N GLY A 176 1.99 30.59 1.24
CA GLY A 176 0.54 30.69 0.98
C GLY A 176 -0.10 29.43 0.39
N VAL A 177 0.58 28.28 0.41
CA VAL A 177 0.03 27.02 -0.10
C VAL A 177 0.19 25.94 0.97
N CYS A 178 -0.90 25.24 1.29
CA CYS A 178 -0.83 23.99 2.03
C CYS A 178 -0.20 22.93 1.14
N PHE A 179 0.89 22.30 1.58
CA PHE A 179 1.41 21.10 0.94
C PHE A 179 0.93 19.88 1.71
N PHE A 180 0.11 19.06 1.05
CA PHE A 180 0.02 17.66 1.40
C PHE A 180 1.32 17.03 0.90
N ILE A 181 2.21 16.67 1.83
CA ILE A 181 3.21 15.66 1.51
C ILE A 181 2.41 14.36 1.60
N ILE A 182 1.95 13.85 0.46
CA ILE A 182 1.55 12.45 0.28
C ILE A 182 2.81 11.63 0.12
#